data_AF-E2AQJ2-F1
#
_entry.id   AF-E2AQJ2-F1
#
_cell.length_a   1.000
_cell.length_b   1.000
_cell.length_c   1.000
_cell.angle_alpha   90.00
_cell.angle_beta   90.00
_cell.angle_gamma   90.00
#
_symmetry.space_group_name_H-M   'P 1'
#
loop_
_entity.id
_entity.type
_entity.pdbx_description
1 polymer ?
#
loop_
_entity_poly.entity_id
_entity_poly.type
_entity_poly.pdbx_seq_one_letter_code
_entity_poly.pdbx_strand_id
1 'polypeptide(L)'
;MPNGSMYKELLICKSEIDELRKKCNEIVAQLSDEFMIKQCISSLWNQMLIKSFARSPTQIEHDKWIQLNLGHSTLPLIAQWRLPFLFEDIWKIITPELNLRTYDKWLDIAPILKLETHLICTLAIKGEVTRVWGNNSKSENAWSPCLRNTTLLQDIKKCIQQITNSDGFYYGTVALYYVVNYTPAGADRVAAAKECYEYAQLAARNSTKFEEGMLEKIKDKYLRCTSEHILRTYGLEKDKYLALIENPYKLVYELYNDESISLRYRTTSNHRPNINAAVNELGKLFSLNIIKLRLDLLQEWLQSDVRYTELCQSFTQTFLTLKDSDQNTDYEDNLFRTCYMLENGDVELFAQFLINIGFGDQCGQAEYNYNVQYRALRILQNIVDTATLEKLLQQDICTFRKYMKSLHYISKLELLGLCYSVNSFETCSKHDLVQILLKSQRHSSDAVSLIAQICIEFEIYDILFWDDTLSQMTKLRMISELKKVLLQSRNEKVIVSCNGYKKGWQLIISEPFREINVNSNLQQIDSCIEAICLLYSCPVIHELNFTTIVKNCFQCKQASLAAALLPFLNESDKKFVLESLTILQESTLQE
;
A
#
# COMPACT_ATOMS: atom_id res chain seq x y z
N MET A 1 53.00 -3.41 -6.82
CA MET A 1 53.47 -2.52 -7.89
C MET A 1 52.58 -2.70 -9.12
N PRO A 2 52.27 -1.63 -9.86
CA PRO A 2 51.00 -1.46 -10.55
C PRO A 2 51.13 -1.66 -12.07
N ASN A 3 50.15 -2.30 -12.71
CA ASN A 3 49.90 -2.11 -14.14
C ASN A 3 48.67 -1.22 -14.29
N GLY A 4 48.90 0.08 -14.16
CA GLY A 4 47.93 1.11 -14.47
C GLY A 4 47.78 1.25 -15.98
N SER A 5 46.61 0.86 -16.50
CA SER A 5 46.14 1.33 -17.80
C SER A 5 45.76 2.80 -17.67
N MET A 6 46.76 3.70 -17.78
CA MET A 6 46.51 5.13 -17.95
C MET A 6 45.78 5.37 -19.27
N TYR A 7 44.48 5.66 -19.18
CA TYR A 7 43.81 6.41 -20.24
C TYR A 7 44.41 7.83 -20.24
N LYS A 8 45.32 8.10 -21.19
CA LYS A 8 45.80 9.46 -21.43
C LYS A 8 44.77 10.21 -22.25
N GLU A 9 44.07 11.15 -21.62
CA GLU A 9 43.31 12.18 -22.31
C GLU A 9 44.26 13.05 -23.15
N LEU A 10 43.90 13.29 -24.42
CA LEU A 10 44.62 14.20 -25.30
C LEU A 10 43.68 15.36 -25.66
N LEU A 11 44.03 16.55 -25.17
CA LEU A 11 43.44 17.83 -25.55
C LEU A 11 43.84 18.14 -27.00
N ILE A 12 42.84 18.28 -27.88
CA ILE A 12 43.04 18.66 -29.28
C ILE A 12 43.10 20.19 -29.35
N CYS A 13 44.20 20.76 -29.85
CA CYS A 13 44.39 22.20 -29.94
C CYS A 13 43.80 22.77 -31.23
N LYS A 14 42.96 23.81 -31.11
CA LYS A 14 42.23 24.41 -32.24
C LYS A 14 43.16 25.01 -33.32
N SER A 15 44.35 25.48 -32.92
CA SER A 15 45.37 26.01 -33.83
C SER A 15 45.94 24.95 -34.77
N GLU A 16 46.05 23.70 -34.33
CA GLU A 16 46.55 22.60 -35.16
C GLU A 16 45.52 22.20 -36.24
N ILE A 17 44.23 22.28 -35.91
CA ILE A 17 43.14 22.04 -36.86
C ILE A 17 43.11 23.13 -37.94
N ASP A 18 43.29 24.40 -37.58
CA ASP A 18 43.25 25.51 -38.53
C ASP A 18 44.48 25.52 -39.46
N GLU A 19 45.65 25.09 -38.97
CA GLU A 19 46.85 24.92 -39.81
C GLU A 19 46.69 23.77 -40.81
N LEU A 20 46.07 22.66 -40.38
CA LEU A 20 45.74 21.53 -41.24
C LEU A 20 44.71 21.90 -42.32
N ARG A 21 43.70 22.70 -41.96
CA ARG A 21 42.70 23.21 -42.90
C ARG A 21 43.34 24.10 -43.97
N LYS A 22 44.32 24.92 -43.61
CA LYS A 22 45.07 25.77 -44.54
C LYS A 22 45.89 24.94 -45.54
N LYS A 23 46.60 23.91 -45.06
CA LYS A 23 47.36 22.98 -45.92
C LYS A 23 46.47 22.15 -46.85
N CYS A 24 45.27 21.76 -46.41
CA CYS A 24 44.31 21.07 -47.27
C CYS A 24 43.82 21.95 -48.43
N ASN A 25 43.55 23.23 -48.16
CA ASN A 25 43.09 24.15 -49.20
C ASN A 25 44.18 24.46 -50.24
N GLU A 26 45.47 24.48 -49.84
CA GLU A 26 46.60 24.64 -50.75
C GLU A 26 46.80 23.41 -51.66
N ILE A 27 46.58 22.20 -51.14
CA ILE A 27 46.68 20.95 -51.92
C ILE A 27 45.51 20.80 -52.90
N VAL A 28 44.30 21.19 -52.50
CA VAL A 28 43.11 21.18 -53.36
C VAL A 28 43.25 22.15 -54.54
N ALA A 29 43.95 23.28 -54.35
CA ALA A 29 44.20 24.26 -55.42
C ALA A 29 45.21 23.77 -56.49
N GLN A 30 45.99 22.72 -56.22
CA GLN A 30 47.07 22.25 -57.10
C GLN A 30 46.73 21.00 -57.93
N LEU A 31 45.54 20.40 -57.79
CA LEU A 31 45.26 19.07 -58.34
C LEU A 31 44.11 19.08 -59.37
N SER A 32 44.45 18.81 -60.63
CA SER A 32 43.52 18.77 -61.78
C SER A 32 43.14 17.35 -62.25
N ASP A 33 43.48 16.30 -61.48
CA ASP A 33 43.39 14.92 -61.95
C ASP A 33 42.63 14.00 -60.97
N GLU A 34 41.56 13.36 -61.48
CA GLU A 34 40.53 12.63 -60.72
C GLU A 34 41.07 11.34 -60.06
N PHE A 35 42.14 10.77 -60.61
CA PHE A 35 42.80 9.56 -60.07
C PHE A 35 43.69 9.87 -58.86
N MET A 36 44.41 11.00 -58.91
CA MET A 36 45.24 11.48 -57.79
C MET A 36 44.39 12.00 -56.64
N ILE A 37 43.19 12.53 -56.91
CA ILE A 37 42.21 12.88 -55.87
C ILE A 37 41.79 11.64 -55.06
N LYS A 38 41.54 10.48 -55.68
CA LYS A 38 41.23 9.23 -54.95
C LYS A 38 42.38 8.76 -54.06
N GLN A 39 43.62 8.89 -54.54
CA GLN A 39 44.82 8.45 -53.80
C GLN A 39 45.20 9.43 -52.68
N CYS A 40 45.02 10.74 -52.89
CA CYS A 40 45.18 11.78 -51.88
C CYS A 40 44.06 11.77 -50.83
N ILE A 41 42.79 11.50 -51.21
CA ILE A 41 41.71 11.28 -50.24
C ILE A 41 42.02 10.07 -49.37
N SER A 42 42.56 8.98 -49.95
CA SER A 42 43.05 7.81 -49.20
C SER A 42 44.22 8.15 -48.27
N SER A 43 45.15 9.01 -48.71
CA SER A 43 46.28 9.48 -47.89
C SER A 43 45.88 10.48 -46.78
N LEU A 44 44.91 11.35 -47.03
CA LEU A 44 44.32 12.27 -46.04
C LEU A 44 43.45 11.50 -45.03
N TRP A 45 42.73 10.46 -45.48
CA TRP A 45 42.08 9.47 -44.62
C TRP A 45 43.08 8.78 -43.70
N ASN A 46 44.25 8.40 -44.25
CA ASN A 46 45.31 7.77 -43.49
C ASN A 46 45.85 8.69 -42.39
N GLN A 47 45.79 10.03 -42.52
CA GLN A 47 46.25 10.97 -41.47
C GLN A 47 45.14 11.36 -40.47
N MET A 48 43.87 11.44 -40.89
CA MET A 48 42.75 11.86 -40.04
C MET A 48 42.38 10.87 -38.93
N LEU A 49 42.74 9.58 -39.04
CA LEU A 49 42.31 8.51 -38.12
C LEU A 49 43.39 7.99 -37.15
N ILE A 50 44.61 8.55 -37.17
CA ILE A 50 45.81 7.93 -36.56
C ILE A 50 45.82 7.89 -35.02
N LYS A 51 44.95 8.60 -34.29
CA LYS A 51 45.09 8.66 -32.83
C LYS A 51 43.94 8.15 -31.98
N SER A 52 42.81 7.72 -32.54
CA SER A 52 41.65 7.33 -31.71
C SER A 52 41.11 5.93 -31.91
N PHE A 53 41.40 5.22 -33.01
CA PHE A 53 40.76 3.92 -33.32
C PHE A 53 41.71 2.91 -33.99
N ALA A 54 42.85 2.60 -33.37
CA ALA A 54 43.79 1.61 -33.90
C ALA A 54 43.21 0.18 -33.82
N ARG A 55 43.15 -0.53 -34.94
CA ARG A 55 42.80 -1.96 -35.03
C ARG A 55 43.69 -2.70 -36.01
N SER A 56 43.80 -4.02 -35.81
CA SER A 56 44.45 -4.93 -36.76
C SER A 56 43.69 -4.95 -38.10
N PRO A 57 44.40 -5.02 -39.24
CA PRO A 57 43.79 -5.07 -40.57
C PRO A 57 42.91 -6.31 -40.75
N THR A 58 41.85 -6.19 -41.57
CA THR A 58 40.93 -7.31 -41.84
C THR A 58 41.54 -8.30 -42.84
N GLN A 59 41.08 -9.56 -42.81
CA GLN A 59 41.55 -10.58 -43.76
C GLN A 59 41.31 -10.17 -45.23
N ILE A 60 40.17 -9.51 -45.49
CA ILE A 60 39.79 -9.01 -46.82
C ILE A 60 40.74 -7.90 -47.30
N GLU A 61 41.15 -7.02 -46.39
CA GLU A 61 42.14 -5.99 -46.67
C GLU A 61 43.51 -6.59 -46.99
N HIS A 62 43.91 -7.62 -46.25
CA HIS A 62 45.12 -8.40 -46.52
C HIS A 62 45.07 -9.05 -47.91
N ASP A 63 43.99 -9.76 -48.23
CA ASP A 63 43.85 -10.49 -49.49
C ASP A 63 43.84 -9.55 -50.71
N LYS A 64 43.16 -8.40 -50.57
CA LYS A 64 43.08 -7.39 -51.63
C LYS A 64 44.36 -6.56 -51.79
N TRP A 65 45.11 -6.35 -50.70
CA TRP A 65 46.44 -5.76 -50.76
C TRP A 65 47.43 -6.66 -51.51
N ILE A 66 47.41 -7.96 -51.22
CA ILE A 66 48.26 -8.96 -51.90
C ILE A 66 47.92 -9.01 -53.40
N GLN A 67 46.64 -8.87 -53.78
CA GLN A 67 46.24 -8.81 -55.19
C GLN A 67 46.69 -7.53 -55.92
N LEU A 68 46.63 -6.36 -55.26
CA LEU A 68 46.94 -5.08 -55.90
C LEU A 68 48.43 -4.75 -55.92
N ASN A 69 49.22 -5.29 -54.99
CA ASN A 69 50.65 -5.05 -54.86
C ASN A 69 51.45 -6.35 -55.01
N LEU A 70 51.53 -6.82 -56.26
CA LEU A 70 52.33 -7.97 -56.66
C LEU A 70 53.81 -7.71 -56.31
N GLY A 71 54.30 -8.33 -55.24
CA GLY A 71 55.66 -8.18 -54.72
C GLY A 71 55.75 -7.86 -53.23
N HIS A 72 54.65 -7.47 -52.58
CA HIS A 72 54.59 -7.24 -51.14
C HIS A 72 53.65 -8.27 -50.48
N SER A 73 54.21 -9.22 -49.72
CA SER A 73 53.45 -10.26 -49.01
C SER A 73 52.86 -9.81 -47.67
N THR A 74 53.20 -8.61 -47.20
CA THR A 74 52.77 -8.06 -45.92
C THR A 74 52.20 -6.67 -46.08
N LEU A 75 51.21 -6.34 -45.25
CA LEU A 75 50.66 -5.00 -45.16
C LEU A 75 51.70 -4.03 -44.58
N PRO A 76 51.67 -2.74 -44.95
CA PRO A 76 52.51 -1.72 -44.36
C PRO A 76 52.34 -1.67 -42.84
N LEU A 77 53.42 -1.40 -42.08
CA LEU A 77 53.38 -1.31 -40.62
C LEU A 77 52.32 -0.33 -40.09
N ILE A 78 52.02 0.73 -40.85
CA ILE A 78 50.96 1.68 -40.51
C ILE A 78 49.56 1.05 -40.48
N ALA A 79 49.34 -0.06 -41.18
CA ALA A 79 48.05 -0.78 -41.21
C ALA A 79 47.61 -1.31 -39.83
N GLN A 80 48.56 -1.48 -38.90
CA GLN A 80 48.26 -1.89 -37.51
C GLN A 80 47.66 -0.77 -36.65
N TRP A 81 47.78 0.48 -37.12
CA TRP A 81 47.48 1.68 -36.33
C TRP A 81 46.40 2.56 -36.96
N ARG A 82 45.74 2.08 -38.01
CA ARG A 82 44.67 2.80 -38.74
C ARG A 82 43.42 1.94 -38.86
N LEU A 83 42.31 2.58 -39.22
CA LEU A 83 41.10 1.86 -39.59
C LEU A 83 41.36 1.04 -40.88
N PRO A 84 40.84 -0.19 -41.00
CA PRO A 84 40.83 -0.93 -42.26
C PRO A 84 40.21 -0.10 -43.39
N PHE A 85 40.82 -0.06 -44.57
CA PHE A 85 40.29 0.70 -45.73
C PHE A 85 39.31 -0.12 -46.60
N LEU A 86 39.23 -1.42 -46.35
CA LEU A 86 38.29 -2.34 -47.00
C LEU A 86 37.48 -3.06 -45.92
N PHE A 87 36.17 -2.82 -45.93
CA PHE A 87 35.22 -3.39 -45.00
C PHE A 87 33.95 -3.79 -45.75
N GLU A 88 33.45 -5.00 -45.51
CA GLU A 88 32.13 -5.43 -46.00
C GLU A 88 31.00 -4.84 -45.17
N ASP A 89 31.20 -4.69 -43.86
CA ASP A 89 30.21 -4.16 -42.92
C ASP A 89 30.89 -3.22 -41.93
N ILE A 90 30.76 -1.91 -42.19
CA ILE A 90 31.36 -0.85 -41.38
C ILE A 90 30.83 -0.87 -39.93
N TRP A 91 29.61 -1.35 -39.72
CA TRP A 91 28.98 -1.37 -38.40
C TRP A 91 29.63 -2.38 -37.46
N LYS A 92 30.17 -3.50 -37.96
CA LYS A 92 30.93 -4.45 -37.12
C LYS A 92 32.20 -3.83 -36.54
N ILE A 93 32.78 -2.86 -37.23
CA ILE A 93 33.98 -2.16 -36.79
C ILE A 93 33.62 -1.06 -35.80
N ILE A 94 32.59 -0.27 -36.11
CA ILE A 94 32.21 0.92 -35.34
C ILE A 94 31.46 0.58 -34.06
N THR A 95 30.56 -0.42 -34.08
CA THR A 95 29.65 -0.74 -32.96
C THR A 95 30.35 -0.90 -31.60
N PRO A 96 31.50 -1.60 -31.46
CA PRO A 96 32.18 -1.73 -30.18
C PRO A 96 32.77 -0.41 -29.64
N GLU A 97 32.98 0.58 -30.51
CA GLU A 97 33.55 1.88 -30.15
C GLU A 97 32.45 2.92 -29.84
N LEU A 98 31.19 2.63 -30.14
CA LEU A 98 30.06 3.53 -29.91
C LEU A 98 29.57 3.44 -28.46
N ASN A 99 29.68 4.57 -27.76
CA ASN A 99 29.12 4.77 -26.43
C ASN A 99 28.79 6.26 -26.22
N LEU A 100 28.20 6.60 -25.07
CA LEU A 100 27.79 7.98 -24.77
C LEU A 100 28.95 8.99 -24.63
N ARG A 101 30.22 8.54 -24.62
CA ARG A 101 31.41 9.41 -24.58
C ARG A 101 32.07 9.63 -25.95
N THR A 102 31.73 8.81 -26.94
CA THR A 102 32.41 8.78 -28.24
C THR A 102 31.48 9.11 -29.41
N TYR A 103 30.17 9.02 -29.23
CA TYR A 103 29.19 9.18 -30.31
C TYR A 103 29.29 10.54 -31.00
N ASP A 104 29.58 11.61 -30.27
CA ASP A 104 29.75 12.97 -30.77
C ASP A 104 30.85 13.04 -31.85
N LYS A 105 32.01 12.43 -31.58
CA LYS A 105 33.13 12.34 -32.54
C LYS A 105 32.77 11.52 -33.77
N TRP A 106 31.94 10.48 -33.60
CA TRP A 106 31.44 9.68 -34.72
C TRP A 106 30.42 10.43 -35.57
N LEU A 107 29.62 11.32 -34.98
CA LEU A 107 28.71 12.19 -35.72
C LEU A 107 29.46 13.20 -36.61
N ASP A 108 30.60 13.73 -36.17
CA ASP A 108 31.44 14.62 -36.99
C ASP A 108 31.93 13.95 -38.29
N ILE A 109 32.16 12.64 -38.25
CA ILE A 109 32.69 11.84 -39.37
C ILE A 109 31.55 11.16 -40.16
N ALA A 110 30.33 11.13 -39.62
CA ALA A 110 29.18 10.45 -40.21
C ALA A 110 28.86 10.87 -41.67
N PRO A 111 28.92 12.17 -42.07
CA PRO A 111 28.68 12.57 -43.45
C PRO A 111 29.70 12.00 -44.44
N ILE A 112 30.96 11.84 -44.00
CA ILE A 112 32.06 11.33 -44.81
C ILE A 112 31.87 9.83 -45.07
N LEU A 113 31.46 9.10 -44.04
CA LEU A 113 31.23 7.66 -44.10
C LEU A 113 29.83 7.29 -44.59
N LYS A 114 28.99 8.29 -44.92
CA LYS A 114 27.57 8.12 -45.27
C LYS A 114 26.81 7.30 -44.22
N LEU A 115 27.13 7.51 -42.95
CA LEU A 115 26.47 6.86 -41.82
C LEU A 115 25.25 7.67 -41.39
N GLU A 116 24.20 6.97 -41.01
CA GLU A 116 22.97 7.61 -40.54
C GLU A 116 23.11 7.97 -39.05
N THR A 117 22.91 9.25 -38.72
CA THR A 117 22.98 9.79 -37.35
C THR A 117 22.15 8.98 -36.35
N HIS A 118 20.94 8.57 -36.73
CA HIS A 118 20.05 7.82 -35.84
C HIS A 118 20.60 6.43 -35.47
N LEU A 119 21.33 5.76 -36.38
CA LEU A 119 21.96 4.47 -36.11
C LEU A 119 23.13 4.63 -35.15
N ILE A 120 23.97 5.66 -35.34
CA ILE A 120 25.08 5.99 -34.43
C ILE A 120 24.56 6.20 -33.01
N CYS A 121 23.58 7.09 -32.84
CA CYS A 121 23.00 7.39 -31.54
C CYS A 121 22.33 6.16 -30.90
N THR A 122 21.54 5.41 -31.67
CA THR A 122 20.84 4.22 -31.15
C THR A 122 21.83 3.14 -30.69
N LEU A 123 22.89 2.89 -31.46
CA LEU A 123 23.91 1.90 -31.10
C LEU A 123 24.76 2.35 -29.91
N ALA A 124 25.11 3.65 -29.82
CA ALA A 124 25.81 4.20 -28.67
C ALA A 124 25.00 4.05 -27.37
N ILE A 125 23.69 4.30 -27.43
CA ILE A 125 22.77 4.10 -26.30
C ILE A 125 22.69 2.61 -25.94
N LYS A 126 22.49 1.72 -26.92
CA LYS A 126 22.45 0.26 -26.68
C LYS A 126 23.73 -0.25 -26.03
N GLY A 127 24.89 0.18 -26.52
CA GLY A 127 26.20 -0.18 -25.98
C GLY A 127 26.36 0.26 -24.53
N GLU A 128 25.99 1.50 -24.22
CA GLU A 128 26.10 2.03 -22.86
C GLU A 128 25.12 1.36 -21.87
N VAL A 129 23.87 1.16 -22.26
CA VAL A 129 22.86 0.43 -21.46
C VAL A 129 23.35 -0.99 -21.15
N THR A 130 23.92 -1.67 -22.15
CA THR A 130 24.47 -3.02 -21.96
C THR A 130 25.74 -3.01 -21.10
N ARG A 131 26.57 -1.96 -21.17
CA ARG A 131 27.73 -1.79 -20.30
C ARG A 131 27.34 -1.57 -18.84
N VAL A 132 26.28 -0.79 -18.60
CA VAL A 132 25.83 -0.42 -17.26
C VAL A 132 24.99 -1.53 -16.62
N TRP A 133 24.15 -2.24 -17.38
CA TRP A 133 23.19 -3.21 -16.84
C TRP A 133 23.31 -4.63 -17.41
N GLY A 134 24.14 -4.87 -18.42
CA GLY A 134 24.21 -6.15 -19.14
C GLY A 134 24.93 -7.30 -18.42
N ASN A 135 25.66 -7.04 -17.33
CA ASN A 135 26.41 -8.05 -16.57
C ASN A 135 25.78 -8.42 -15.21
N ASN A 136 24.55 -7.97 -14.92
CA ASN A 136 23.95 -8.22 -13.62
C ASN A 136 23.39 -9.65 -13.54
N SER A 137 24.17 -10.51 -12.88
CA SER A 137 23.76 -11.83 -12.42
C SER A 137 22.51 -11.72 -11.54
N LYS A 138 21.75 -12.81 -11.48
CA LYS A 138 20.36 -12.95 -10.99
C LYS A 138 20.06 -12.37 -9.58
N SER A 139 21.04 -11.91 -8.80
CA SER A 139 20.87 -11.34 -7.47
C SER A 139 20.71 -9.81 -7.43
N GLU A 140 21.11 -9.05 -8.46
CA GLU A 140 21.04 -7.57 -8.48
C GLU A 140 19.79 -6.98 -9.14
N ASN A 141 18.86 -7.83 -9.61
CA ASN A 141 17.55 -7.42 -10.14
C ASN A 141 16.57 -6.92 -9.04
N ALA A 142 17.08 -6.63 -7.84
CA ALA A 142 16.29 -6.09 -6.75
C ALA A 142 15.72 -4.71 -7.16
N TRP A 143 14.40 -4.60 -7.07
CA TRP A 143 13.69 -3.35 -7.26
C TRP A 143 14.35 -2.23 -6.44
N SER A 144 14.57 -1.08 -7.06
CA SER A 144 15.26 0.05 -6.41
C SER A 144 14.34 1.26 -6.26
N PRO A 145 14.16 1.78 -5.02
CA PRO A 145 13.32 2.96 -4.78
C PRO A 145 13.95 4.25 -5.30
N CYS A 146 15.29 4.32 -5.37
CA CYS A 146 16.04 5.51 -5.77
C CYS A 146 16.70 5.33 -7.14
N LEU A 147 16.93 6.45 -7.83
CA LEU A 147 17.73 6.49 -9.06
C LEU A 147 19.17 6.06 -8.76
N ARG A 148 19.65 5.00 -9.40
CA ARG A 148 21.05 4.55 -9.25
C ARG A 148 21.99 5.35 -10.15
N ASN A 149 21.53 5.74 -11.34
CA ASN A 149 22.35 6.45 -12.33
C ASN A 149 21.69 7.77 -12.75
N THR A 150 21.89 8.81 -11.96
CA THR A 150 21.26 10.13 -12.15
C THR A 150 21.65 10.83 -13.47
N THR A 151 22.85 10.58 -14.00
CA THR A 151 23.36 11.22 -15.22
C THR A 151 23.08 10.42 -16.50
N LEU A 152 22.91 9.09 -16.40
CA LEU A 152 22.82 8.22 -17.58
C LEU A 152 21.63 8.58 -18.48
N LEU A 153 20.44 8.77 -17.89
CA LEU A 153 19.26 9.16 -18.66
C LEU A 153 19.43 10.54 -19.30
N GLN A 154 20.09 11.48 -18.62
CA GLN A 154 20.37 12.81 -19.16
C GLN A 154 21.32 12.74 -20.36
N ASP A 155 22.35 11.91 -20.28
CA ASP A 155 23.31 11.73 -21.38
C ASP A 155 22.69 11.00 -22.57
N ILE A 156 21.80 10.02 -22.32
CA ILE A 156 20.97 9.40 -23.35
C ILE A 156 20.08 10.46 -24.04
N LYS A 157 19.44 11.35 -23.28
CA LYS A 157 18.63 12.44 -23.83
C LYS A 157 19.45 13.37 -24.73
N LYS A 158 20.65 13.78 -24.30
CA LYS A 158 21.56 14.59 -25.13
C LYS A 158 21.94 13.89 -26.44
N CYS A 159 22.16 12.58 -26.39
CA CYS A 159 22.47 11.77 -27.57
C CYS A 159 21.28 11.69 -28.55
N ILE A 160 20.06 11.49 -28.04
CA ILE A 160 18.83 11.47 -28.85
C ILE A 160 18.56 12.83 -29.50
N GLN A 161 18.84 13.94 -28.80
CA GLN A 161 18.67 15.29 -29.34
C GLN A 161 19.52 15.58 -30.59
N GLN A 162 20.58 14.82 -30.83
CA GLN A 162 21.38 14.94 -32.07
C GLN A 162 20.68 14.34 -33.30
N ILE A 163 19.58 13.59 -33.12
CA ILE A 163 18.81 12.99 -34.21
C ILE A 163 17.85 14.05 -34.78
N THR A 164 18.33 14.83 -35.74
CA THR A 164 17.61 15.97 -36.35
C THR A 164 16.74 15.61 -37.55
N ASN A 165 16.72 14.34 -37.96
CA ASN A 165 15.93 13.88 -39.10
C ASN A 165 14.41 14.02 -38.84
N SER A 166 13.60 14.05 -39.91
CA SER A 166 12.13 14.13 -39.81
C SER A 166 11.49 13.04 -38.93
N ASP A 167 12.09 11.85 -38.90
CA ASP A 167 11.68 10.73 -38.02
C ASP A 167 12.47 10.66 -36.70
N GLY A 168 13.12 11.75 -36.28
CA GLY A 168 14.00 11.75 -35.10
C GLY A 168 13.31 11.30 -33.81
N PHE A 169 12.05 11.72 -33.60
CA PHE A 169 11.26 11.28 -32.45
C PHE A 169 10.96 9.78 -32.48
N TYR A 170 10.74 9.19 -33.66
CA TYR A 170 10.54 7.75 -33.80
C TYR A 170 11.79 6.97 -33.39
N TYR A 171 12.96 7.32 -33.93
CA TYR A 171 14.21 6.64 -33.57
C TYR A 171 14.61 6.87 -32.12
N GLY A 172 14.35 8.07 -31.57
CA GLY A 172 14.48 8.35 -30.14
C GLY A 172 13.58 7.45 -29.29
N THR A 173 12.32 7.25 -29.71
CA THR A 173 11.38 6.34 -29.05
C THR A 173 11.89 4.90 -29.07
N VAL A 174 12.39 4.41 -30.21
CA VAL A 174 12.95 3.05 -30.32
C VAL A 174 14.16 2.87 -29.40
N ALA A 175 15.05 3.86 -29.34
CA ALA A 175 16.21 3.83 -28.44
C ALA A 175 15.78 3.83 -26.97
N LEU A 176 14.84 4.70 -26.57
CA LEU A 176 14.31 4.73 -25.20
C LEU A 176 13.54 3.46 -24.84
N TYR A 177 12.80 2.87 -25.77
CA TYR A 177 12.11 1.60 -25.55
C TYR A 177 13.10 0.46 -25.29
N TYR A 178 14.26 0.47 -25.94
CA TYR A 178 15.36 -0.43 -25.57
C TYR A 178 15.84 -0.15 -24.14
N VAL A 179 16.10 1.11 -23.79
CA VAL A 179 16.51 1.49 -22.41
C VAL A 179 15.50 0.93 -21.39
N VAL A 180 14.20 1.12 -21.59
CA VAL A 180 13.14 0.64 -20.67
C VAL A 180 13.19 -0.88 -20.47
N ASN A 181 13.44 -1.65 -21.53
CA ASN A 181 13.44 -3.12 -21.46
C ASN A 181 14.69 -3.69 -20.78
N TYR A 182 15.82 -2.99 -20.86
CA TYR A 182 17.10 -3.45 -20.31
C TYR A 182 17.51 -2.73 -19.00
N THR A 183 16.75 -1.73 -18.57
CA THR A 183 16.92 -1.11 -17.23
C THR A 183 16.27 -2.01 -16.16
N PRO A 184 16.91 -2.29 -15.02
CA PRO A 184 16.32 -3.01 -13.88
C PRO A 184 15.04 -2.37 -13.32
N ALA A 185 14.22 -3.13 -12.59
CA ALA A 185 12.99 -2.61 -12.00
C ALA A 185 13.30 -1.53 -10.95
N GLY A 186 12.54 -0.43 -10.93
CA GLY A 186 12.74 0.66 -9.98
C GLY A 186 12.65 2.04 -10.62
N ALA A 187 13.16 3.04 -9.91
CA ALA A 187 13.07 4.45 -10.30
C ALA A 187 13.69 4.74 -11.69
N ASP A 188 14.84 4.15 -12.03
CA ASP A 188 15.51 4.39 -13.31
C ASP A 188 14.64 3.93 -14.50
N ARG A 189 13.98 2.77 -14.38
CA ARG A 189 13.07 2.26 -15.42
C ARG A 189 11.82 3.13 -15.55
N VAL A 190 11.27 3.62 -14.44
CA VAL A 190 10.12 4.54 -14.47
C VAL A 190 10.48 5.85 -15.16
N ALA A 191 11.64 6.42 -14.84
CA ALA A 191 12.12 7.64 -15.48
C ALA A 191 12.33 7.44 -16.99
N ALA A 192 12.98 6.33 -17.39
CA ALA A 192 13.15 5.99 -18.80
C ALA A 192 11.81 5.75 -19.52
N ALA A 193 10.84 5.11 -18.86
CA ALA A 193 9.53 4.82 -19.44
C ALA A 193 8.68 6.07 -19.63
N LYS A 194 8.77 7.03 -18.69
CA LYS A 194 8.14 8.34 -18.83
C LYS A 194 8.66 9.09 -20.05
N GLU A 195 9.98 9.21 -20.16
CA GLU A 195 10.63 9.88 -21.31
C GLU A 195 10.31 9.16 -22.63
N CYS A 196 10.30 7.82 -22.62
CA CYS A 196 9.91 7.01 -23.79
C CYS A 196 8.48 7.33 -24.23
N TYR A 197 7.54 7.44 -23.29
CA TYR A 197 6.16 7.77 -23.59
C TYR A 197 5.99 9.18 -24.15
N GLU A 198 6.68 10.18 -23.58
CA GLU A 198 6.68 11.55 -24.09
C GLU A 198 7.22 11.62 -25.52
N TYR A 199 8.32 10.92 -25.83
CA TYR A 199 8.85 10.82 -27.18
C TYR A 199 7.90 10.08 -28.13
N ALA A 200 7.24 9.02 -27.66
CA ALA A 200 6.26 8.27 -28.47
C ALA A 200 5.05 9.14 -28.85
N GLN A 201 4.57 10.00 -27.95
CA GLN A 201 3.50 10.95 -28.25
C GLN A 201 3.91 11.97 -29.33
N LEU A 202 5.17 12.43 -29.30
CA LEU A 202 5.71 13.32 -30.34
C LEU A 202 5.92 12.59 -31.66
N ALA A 203 6.39 11.34 -31.63
CA ALA A 203 6.57 10.51 -32.81
C ALA A 203 5.25 10.20 -33.51
N ALA A 204 4.20 9.86 -32.75
CA ALA A 204 2.86 9.60 -33.28
C ALA A 204 2.24 10.80 -34.02
N ARG A 205 2.65 12.03 -33.68
CA ARG A 205 2.17 13.26 -34.35
C ARG A 205 3.01 13.66 -35.57
N ASN A 206 4.29 13.36 -35.55
CA ASN A 206 5.27 13.97 -36.45
C ASN A 206 5.95 12.99 -37.42
N SER A 207 5.89 11.67 -37.18
CA SER A 207 6.60 10.67 -37.99
C SER A 207 5.64 9.81 -38.81
N THR A 208 6.03 9.54 -40.05
CA THR A 208 5.30 8.63 -40.94
C THR A 208 5.61 7.15 -40.69
N LYS A 209 6.60 6.85 -39.83
CA LYS A 209 7.03 5.48 -39.50
C LYS A 209 6.40 4.91 -38.24
N PHE A 210 5.62 5.71 -37.52
CA PHE A 210 5.02 5.29 -36.26
C PHE A 210 3.75 4.46 -36.52
N GLU A 211 3.81 3.17 -36.18
CA GLU A 211 2.71 2.22 -36.40
C GLU A 211 1.53 2.43 -35.44
N GLU A 212 0.33 2.15 -35.95
CA GLU A 212 -0.91 2.15 -35.16
C GLU A 212 -0.85 1.04 -34.08
N GLY A 213 -1.14 1.37 -32.80
CA GLY A 213 -1.03 0.45 -31.67
C GLY A 213 0.31 0.48 -30.92
N MET A 214 1.38 1.08 -31.48
CA MET A 214 2.67 1.20 -30.80
C MET A 214 2.60 2.14 -29.59
N LEU A 215 1.83 3.23 -29.70
CA LEU A 215 1.66 4.22 -28.64
C LEU A 215 0.97 3.60 -27.42
N GLU A 216 -0.08 2.82 -27.65
CA GLU A 216 -0.83 2.09 -26.63
C GLU A 216 0.09 1.12 -25.88
N LYS A 217 0.90 0.33 -26.60
CA LYS A 217 1.84 -0.60 -25.98
C LYS A 217 2.89 0.10 -25.11
N ILE A 218 3.41 1.25 -25.56
CA ILE A 218 4.39 2.04 -24.78
C ILE A 218 3.71 2.66 -23.56
N LYS A 219 2.49 3.18 -23.74
CA LYS A 219 1.67 3.73 -22.66
C LYS A 219 1.40 2.67 -21.59
N ASP A 220 0.95 1.48 -21.97
CA ASP A 220 0.65 0.38 -21.04
C ASP A 220 1.90 -0.04 -20.27
N LYS A 221 3.05 -0.10 -20.96
CA LYS A 221 4.34 -0.38 -20.31
C LYS A 221 4.71 0.68 -19.28
N TYR A 222 4.55 1.97 -19.63
CA TYR A 222 4.80 3.10 -18.75
C TYR A 222 3.87 3.09 -17.53
N LEU A 223 2.56 2.93 -17.74
CA LEU A 223 1.58 2.86 -16.66
C LEU A 223 1.91 1.70 -15.73
N ARG A 224 2.14 0.50 -16.28
CA ARG A 224 2.42 -0.70 -15.47
C ARG A 224 3.67 -0.56 -14.62
N CYS A 225 4.79 -0.13 -15.19
CA CYS A 225 6.03 0.00 -14.40
C CYS A 225 5.95 1.11 -13.36
N THR A 226 5.22 2.18 -13.66
CA THR A 226 5.05 3.30 -12.72
C THR A 226 4.13 2.92 -11.57
N SER A 227 3.01 2.24 -11.84
CA SER A 227 2.12 1.72 -10.80
C SER A 227 2.81 0.71 -9.88
N GLU A 228 3.56 -0.25 -10.45
CA GLU A 228 4.34 -1.21 -9.66
C GLU A 228 5.35 -0.50 -8.75
N HIS A 229 6.03 0.52 -9.26
CA HIS A 229 6.98 1.31 -8.47
C HIS A 229 6.27 2.09 -7.35
N ILE A 230 5.13 2.73 -7.62
CA ILE A 230 4.34 3.44 -6.61
C ILE A 230 3.94 2.46 -5.48
N LEU A 231 3.38 1.30 -5.82
CA LEU A 231 2.93 0.32 -4.84
C LEU A 231 4.09 -0.14 -3.94
N ARG A 232 5.24 -0.50 -4.53
CA ARG A 232 6.42 -0.93 -3.76
C ARG A 232 7.00 0.19 -2.90
N THR A 233 7.06 1.43 -3.41
CA THR A 233 7.57 2.61 -2.67
C THR A 233 6.75 2.88 -1.40
N TYR A 234 5.45 2.64 -1.44
CA TYR A 234 4.57 2.85 -0.29
C TYR A 234 4.31 1.59 0.55
N GLY A 235 5.07 0.50 0.33
CA GLY A 235 4.96 -0.74 1.12
C GLY A 235 3.74 -1.61 0.78
N LEU A 236 3.20 -1.48 -0.43
CA LEU A 236 1.99 -2.17 -0.93
C LEU A 236 2.33 -3.23 -1.99
N GLU A 237 3.41 -3.98 -1.79
CA GLU A 237 3.96 -4.95 -2.75
C GLU A 237 3.24 -6.31 -2.79
N LYS A 238 1.96 -6.35 -2.40
CA LYS A 238 1.15 -7.58 -2.39
C LYS A 238 0.71 -7.94 -3.80
N ASP A 239 0.77 -9.23 -4.17
CA ASP A 239 0.38 -9.72 -5.50
C ASP A 239 -1.05 -9.35 -5.88
N LYS A 240 -1.97 -9.30 -4.90
CA LYS A 240 -3.36 -8.88 -5.12
C LYS A 240 -3.49 -7.46 -5.69
N TYR A 241 -2.57 -6.55 -5.34
CA TYR A 241 -2.57 -5.18 -5.86
C TYR A 241 -1.89 -5.10 -7.22
N LEU A 242 -0.79 -5.85 -7.40
CA LEU A 242 -0.10 -5.92 -8.70
C LEU A 242 -1.00 -6.48 -9.81
N ALA A 243 -1.86 -7.44 -9.48
CA ALA A 243 -2.85 -8.00 -10.41
C ALA A 243 -3.93 -6.99 -10.85
N LEU A 244 -4.14 -5.90 -10.10
CA LEU A 244 -5.19 -4.91 -10.36
C LEU A 244 -4.71 -3.65 -11.07
N ILE A 245 -3.42 -3.58 -11.46
CA ILE A 245 -2.84 -2.39 -12.13
C ILE A 245 -3.61 -2.01 -13.41
N GLU A 246 -4.16 -2.99 -14.13
CA GLU A 246 -4.95 -2.76 -15.34
C GLU A 246 -6.36 -2.21 -15.07
N ASN A 247 -6.82 -2.28 -13.81
CA ASN A 247 -8.10 -1.72 -13.37
C ASN A 247 -7.88 -0.73 -12.21
N PRO A 248 -7.53 0.53 -12.52
CA PRO A 248 -7.12 1.51 -11.51
C PRO A 248 -8.23 1.85 -10.50
N TYR A 249 -9.50 1.81 -10.91
CA TYR A 249 -10.64 2.02 -10.01
C TYR A 249 -10.74 0.91 -8.96
N LYS A 250 -10.68 -0.36 -9.40
CA LYS A 250 -10.70 -1.51 -8.50
C LYS A 250 -9.45 -1.57 -7.63
N LEU A 251 -8.29 -1.16 -8.15
CA LEU A 251 -7.06 -1.05 -7.37
C LEU A 251 -7.23 -0.06 -6.20
N VAL A 252 -7.72 1.15 -6.45
CA VAL A 252 -7.94 2.16 -5.40
C VAL A 252 -8.93 1.65 -4.36
N TYR A 253 -10.02 1.02 -4.78
CA TYR A 253 -10.99 0.40 -3.88
C TYR A 253 -10.35 -0.65 -2.96
N GLU A 254 -9.57 -1.58 -3.51
CA GLU A 254 -8.90 -2.64 -2.73
C GLU A 254 -7.80 -2.10 -1.81
N LEU A 255 -7.12 -1.01 -2.21
CA LEU A 255 -6.13 -0.36 -1.37
C LEU A 255 -6.74 0.25 -0.11
N TYR A 256 -7.91 0.87 -0.23
CA TYR A 256 -8.62 1.45 0.92
C TYR A 256 -9.28 0.40 1.82
N ASN A 257 -9.51 -0.81 1.30
CA ASN A 257 -9.98 -1.96 2.08
C ASN A 257 -8.82 -2.80 2.68
N ASP A 258 -7.57 -2.33 2.61
CA ASP A 258 -6.44 -3.05 3.20
C ASP A 258 -6.54 -3.12 4.74
N GLU A 259 -6.40 -4.33 5.28
CA GLU A 259 -6.44 -4.63 6.71
C GLU A 259 -5.43 -3.83 7.55
N SER A 260 -4.33 -3.37 6.95
CA SER A 260 -3.34 -2.55 7.66
C SER A 260 -3.90 -1.22 8.14
N ILE A 261 -5.01 -0.73 7.58
CA ILE A 261 -5.65 0.50 8.06
C ILE A 261 -6.27 0.24 9.44
N SER A 262 -7.15 -0.75 9.56
CA SER A 262 -7.78 -1.13 10.82
C SER A 262 -6.77 -1.56 11.89
N LEU A 263 -5.75 -2.34 11.49
CA LEU A 263 -4.73 -2.82 12.42
C LEU A 263 -3.91 -1.70 13.08
N ARG A 264 -3.80 -0.51 12.46
CA ARG A 264 -3.10 0.64 13.06
C ARG A 264 -3.73 1.13 14.34
N TYR A 265 -5.07 1.08 14.41
CA TYR A 265 -5.84 1.57 15.54
C TYR A 265 -5.98 0.52 16.65
N ARG A 266 -5.89 -0.78 16.29
CA ARG A 266 -6.04 -1.89 17.23
C ARG A 266 -4.73 -2.39 17.84
N THR A 267 -3.63 -2.29 17.10
CA THR A 267 -2.35 -2.91 17.48
C THR A 267 -1.14 -2.04 17.16
N THR A 268 -0.07 -2.25 17.90
CA THR A 268 1.25 -1.65 17.62
C THR A 268 1.93 -2.42 16.46
N SER A 269 1.35 -2.38 15.26
CA SER A 269 1.95 -2.97 14.06
C SER A 269 3.08 -2.11 13.52
N ASN A 270 4.21 -2.75 13.20
CA ASN A 270 5.36 -2.11 12.54
C ASN A 270 5.13 -1.83 11.05
N HIS A 271 4.22 -2.56 10.40
CA HIS A 271 3.93 -2.38 8.97
C HIS A 271 2.79 -1.38 8.77
N ARG A 272 3.13 -0.17 8.30
CA ARG A 272 2.20 0.96 8.13
C ARG A 272 2.36 1.63 6.76
N PRO A 273 1.91 0.99 5.66
CA PRO A 273 2.00 1.56 4.31
C PRO A 273 1.30 2.93 4.20
N ASN A 274 1.77 3.83 3.34
CA ASN A 274 1.06 5.10 3.13
C ASN A 274 0.11 4.99 1.92
N ILE A 275 -1.07 4.44 2.17
CA ILE A 275 -2.10 4.18 1.15
C ILE A 275 -2.61 5.49 0.55
N ASN A 276 -2.85 6.53 1.35
CA ASN A 276 -3.31 7.82 0.84
C ASN A 276 -2.32 8.44 -0.16
N ALA A 277 -1.02 8.42 0.15
CA ALA A 277 0.00 8.92 -0.77
C ALA A 277 0.07 8.08 -2.05
N ALA A 278 0.01 6.74 -1.94
CA ALA A 278 -0.02 5.84 -3.09
C ALA A 278 -1.24 6.12 -4.00
N VAL A 279 -2.44 6.25 -3.41
CA VAL A 279 -3.67 6.56 -4.14
C VAL A 279 -3.59 7.93 -4.81
N ASN A 280 -3.01 8.94 -4.16
CA ASN A 280 -2.83 10.26 -4.78
C ASN A 280 -1.90 10.21 -5.99
N GLU A 281 -0.79 9.48 -5.93
CA GLU A 281 0.14 9.29 -7.05
C GLU A 281 -0.48 8.46 -8.20
N LEU A 282 -1.20 7.38 -7.87
CA LEU A 282 -1.97 6.61 -8.85
C LEU A 282 -3.07 7.45 -9.50
N GLY A 283 -3.74 8.31 -8.71
CA GLY A 283 -4.76 9.24 -9.19
C GLY A 283 -4.22 10.20 -10.22
N LYS A 284 -3.01 10.75 -10.01
CA LYS A 284 -2.32 11.59 -10.99
C LYS A 284 -1.95 10.79 -12.24
N LEU A 285 -1.39 9.59 -12.08
CA LEU A 285 -0.93 8.74 -13.18
C LEU A 285 -2.07 8.36 -14.14
N PHE A 286 -3.22 7.96 -13.59
CA PHE A 286 -4.39 7.52 -14.36
C PHE A 286 -5.44 8.61 -14.57
N SER A 287 -5.19 9.85 -14.11
CA SER A 287 -6.13 10.97 -14.17
C SER A 287 -7.50 10.66 -13.53
N LEU A 288 -7.49 10.00 -12.38
CA LEU A 288 -8.69 9.59 -11.65
C LEU A 288 -9.27 10.75 -10.84
N ASN A 289 -10.61 10.80 -10.73
CA ASN A 289 -11.28 11.67 -9.77
C ASN A 289 -11.25 11.03 -8.38
N ILE A 290 -10.16 11.23 -7.65
CA ILE A 290 -9.96 10.67 -6.30
C ILE A 290 -11.01 11.18 -5.30
N ILE A 291 -11.45 12.43 -5.43
CA ILE A 291 -12.47 13.00 -4.54
C ILE A 291 -13.78 12.23 -4.69
N LYS A 292 -14.23 12.00 -5.93
CA LYS A 292 -15.42 11.20 -6.20
C LYS A 292 -15.29 9.78 -5.64
N LEU A 293 -14.15 9.11 -5.86
CA LEU A 293 -13.95 7.74 -5.36
C LEU A 293 -13.98 7.66 -3.83
N ARG A 294 -13.42 8.66 -3.14
CA ARG A 294 -13.49 8.76 -1.68
C ARG A 294 -14.92 9.02 -1.19
N LEU A 295 -15.69 9.84 -1.91
CA LEU A 295 -17.11 10.07 -1.59
C LEU A 295 -17.95 8.81 -1.81
N ASP A 296 -17.72 8.08 -2.89
CA ASP A 296 -18.41 6.82 -3.19
C ASP A 296 -18.12 5.77 -2.09
N LEU A 297 -16.84 5.60 -1.71
CA LEU A 297 -16.43 4.74 -0.60
C LEU A 297 -17.03 5.16 0.75
N LEU A 298 -17.04 6.48 1.03
CA LEU A 298 -17.63 7.01 2.26
C LEU A 298 -19.12 6.68 2.33
N GLN A 299 -19.87 6.88 1.24
CA GLN A 299 -21.30 6.55 1.19
C GLN A 299 -21.54 5.05 1.40
N GLU A 300 -20.72 4.20 0.78
CA GLU A 300 -20.77 2.75 0.95
C GLU A 300 -20.54 2.33 2.41
N TRP A 301 -19.45 2.82 3.03
CA TRP A 301 -19.10 2.49 4.42
C TRP A 301 -20.05 3.07 5.47
N LEU A 302 -20.74 4.17 5.14
CA LEU A 302 -21.80 4.73 5.99
C LEU A 302 -23.05 3.84 5.99
N GLN A 303 -23.40 3.24 4.86
CA GLN A 303 -24.51 2.32 4.78
C GLN A 303 -24.23 1.07 5.63
N SER A 304 -25.21 0.62 6.39
CA SER A 304 -25.15 -0.69 7.02
C SER A 304 -25.51 -1.74 5.98
N ASP A 305 -24.80 -2.87 5.92
CA ASP A 305 -25.16 -4.06 5.12
C ASP A 305 -26.38 -4.78 5.70
N VAL A 306 -27.44 -4.00 5.93
CA VAL A 306 -28.64 -4.38 6.62
C VAL A 306 -29.74 -4.12 5.61
N ARG A 307 -29.99 -5.16 4.81
CA ARG A 307 -31.13 -5.35 3.91
C ARG A 307 -32.47 -5.30 4.67
N TYR A 308 -32.76 -4.21 5.38
CA TYR A 308 -33.98 -4.02 6.17
C TYR A 308 -34.87 -2.88 5.66
N THR A 309 -34.49 -2.20 4.57
CA THR A 309 -35.34 -1.14 4.00
C THR A 309 -36.65 -1.69 3.41
N GLU A 310 -36.78 -3.00 3.18
CA GLU A 310 -38.02 -3.63 2.72
C GLU A 310 -38.94 -4.13 3.86
N LEU A 311 -38.46 -4.21 5.10
CA LEU A 311 -39.24 -4.78 6.22
C LEU A 311 -40.24 -3.79 6.85
N CYS A 312 -40.04 -2.49 6.68
CA CYS A 312 -41.01 -1.49 7.17
C CYS A 312 -42.24 -1.35 6.26
N GLN A 313 -42.32 -2.09 5.13
CA GLN A 313 -43.44 -1.98 4.18
C GLN A 313 -44.31 -3.24 4.03
N SER A 314 -43.98 -4.39 4.66
CA SER A 314 -44.83 -5.59 4.53
C SER A 314 -44.83 -6.47 5.78
N PHE A 315 -46.01 -6.60 6.38
CA PHE A 315 -46.29 -7.37 7.58
C PHE A 315 -46.51 -8.87 7.29
N THR A 316 -45.67 -9.50 6.46
CA THR A 316 -45.66 -10.97 6.29
C THR A 316 -44.45 -11.38 5.46
N GLN A 317 -43.43 -12.00 6.07
CA GLN A 317 -42.99 -13.39 5.80
C GLN A 317 -41.63 -13.69 6.46
N THR A 318 -41.63 -14.75 7.27
CA THR A 318 -40.57 -15.76 7.54
C THR A 318 -39.12 -15.30 7.80
N PHE A 319 -38.72 -15.48 9.06
CA PHE A 319 -37.35 -15.59 9.56
C PHE A 319 -36.40 -16.34 8.58
N LEU A 320 -35.42 -15.63 8.04
CA LEU A 320 -34.26 -16.23 7.37
C LEU A 320 -33.00 -15.83 8.13
N THR A 321 -32.45 -16.84 8.82
CA THR A 321 -31.09 -16.98 9.37
C THR A 321 -30.19 -15.75 9.31
N LEU A 322 -30.10 -15.08 10.47
CA LEU A 322 -28.97 -14.25 10.88
C LEU A 322 -27.68 -15.04 10.67
N LYS A 323 -26.79 -14.55 9.81
CA LYS A 323 -25.38 -14.91 9.95
C LYS A 323 -24.87 -14.10 11.14
N ASP A 324 -24.56 -14.79 12.24
CA ASP A 324 -23.77 -14.30 13.37
C ASP A 324 -22.31 -13.99 12.93
N SER A 325 -22.14 -13.18 11.89
CA SER A 325 -20.87 -12.51 11.65
C SER A 325 -20.84 -11.26 12.51
N ASP A 326 -19.72 -11.05 13.19
CA ASP A 326 -19.40 -9.99 14.14
C ASP A 326 -19.60 -8.57 13.53
N GLN A 327 -20.86 -8.13 13.38
CA GLN A 327 -21.28 -6.88 12.72
C GLN A 327 -20.61 -5.64 13.34
N ASN A 328 -20.25 -5.71 14.63
CA ASN A 328 -19.53 -4.64 15.33
C ASN A 328 -18.09 -4.46 14.81
N THR A 329 -17.45 -5.54 14.37
CA THR A 329 -16.04 -5.55 13.97
C THR A 329 -15.86 -4.91 12.59
N ASP A 330 -16.79 -5.15 11.67
CA ASP A 330 -16.79 -4.55 10.33
C ASP A 330 -17.14 -3.06 10.37
N TYR A 331 -18.04 -2.65 11.27
CA TYR A 331 -18.38 -1.24 11.45
C TYR A 331 -17.22 -0.40 12.00
N GLU A 332 -16.54 -0.86 13.05
CA GLU A 332 -15.35 -0.16 13.57
C GLU A 332 -14.23 -0.11 12.51
N ASP A 333 -14.09 -1.15 11.70
CA ASP A 333 -13.13 -1.15 10.60
C ASP A 333 -13.47 -0.12 9.52
N ASN A 334 -14.74 0.00 9.14
CA ASN A 334 -15.20 1.04 8.22
C ASN A 334 -15.03 2.45 8.78
N LEU A 335 -15.22 2.64 10.09
CA LEU A 335 -14.91 3.91 10.77
C LEU A 335 -13.41 4.22 10.67
N PHE A 336 -12.54 3.26 10.98
CA PHE A 336 -11.08 3.43 10.88
C PHE A 336 -10.62 3.70 9.45
N ARG A 337 -11.17 2.97 8.47
CA ARG A 337 -10.92 3.21 7.02
C ARG A 337 -11.31 4.62 6.62
N THR A 338 -12.47 5.08 7.09
CA THR A 338 -12.97 6.43 6.80
C THR A 338 -12.07 7.49 7.42
N CYS A 339 -11.79 7.40 8.72
CA CYS A 339 -10.91 8.36 9.40
C CYS A 339 -9.55 8.45 8.70
N TYR A 340 -8.92 7.29 8.42
CA TYR A 340 -7.65 7.23 7.71
C TYR A 340 -7.72 7.86 6.31
N MET A 341 -8.75 7.56 5.52
CA MET A 341 -8.93 8.11 4.17
C MET A 341 -9.01 9.65 4.19
N LEU A 342 -9.61 10.22 5.24
CA LEU A 342 -9.87 11.65 5.37
C LEU A 342 -8.69 12.43 5.96
N GLU A 343 -7.75 11.80 6.67
CA GLU A 343 -6.56 12.45 7.27
C GLU A 343 -5.71 13.27 6.27
N ASN A 344 -5.69 12.88 4.98
CA ASN A 344 -4.91 13.56 3.92
C ASN A 344 -5.81 14.18 2.83
N GLY A 345 -7.10 14.37 3.11
CA GLY A 345 -8.10 14.91 2.17
C GLY A 345 -8.43 16.38 2.40
N ASP A 346 -9.36 16.90 1.60
CA ASP A 346 -10.00 18.19 1.84
C ASP A 346 -11.01 18.04 2.99
N VAL A 347 -10.50 18.20 4.22
CA VAL A 347 -11.26 18.00 5.46
C VAL A 347 -12.54 18.85 5.48
N GLU A 348 -12.50 20.07 4.93
CA GLU A 348 -13.64 20.98 4.90
C GLU A 348 -14.76 20.46 4.00
N LEU A 349 -14.43 19.99 2.79
CA LEU A 349 -15.39 19.39 1.87
C LEU A 349 -16.06 18.15 2.49
N PHE A 350 -15.27 17.25 3.07
CA PHE A 350 -15.82 16.03 3.68
C PHE A 350 -16.60 16.31 4.96
N ALA A 351 -16.16 17.29 5.77
CA ALA A 351 -16.91 17.72 6.96
C ALA A 351 -18.29 18.27 6.58
N GLN A 352 -18.37 19.14 5.57
CA GLN A 352 -19.65 19.67 5.10
C GLN A 352 -20.56 18.55 4.57
N PHE A 353 -20.00 17.60 3.83
CA PHE A 353 -20.74 16.44 3.35
C PHE A 353 -21.31 15.58 4.51
N LEU A 354 -20.52 15.33 5.55
CA LEU A 354 -20.93 14.59 6.75
C LEU A 354 -21.98 15.35 7.57
N ILE A 355 -21.89 16.67 7.65
CA ILE A 355 -22.90 17.53 8.31
C ILE A 355 -24.24 17.39 7.59
N ASN A 356 -24.25 17.51 6.27
CA ASN A 356 -25.48 17.38 5.47
C ASN A 356 -26.14 16.02 5.68
N ILE A 357 -25.35 14.93 5.73
CA ILE A 357 -25.87 13.59 6.04
C ILE A 357 -26.39 13.52 7.48
N GLY A 358 -25.59 13.96 8.45
CA GLY A 358 -25.86 13.79 9.88
C GLY A 358 -27.08 14.56 10.42
N PHE A 359 -27.41 15.69 9.80
CA PHE A 359 -28.58 16.50 10.15
C PHE A 359 -29.74 16.35 9.16
N GLY A 360 -29.62 15.49 8.15
CA GLY A 360 -30.69 15.18 7.21
C GLY A 360 -31.02 16.32 6.24
N ASP A 361 -30.04 17.16 5.91
CA ASP A 361 -30.25 18.27 4.97
C ASP A 361 -30.45 17.71 3.56
N GLN A 362 -31.62 17.99 2.98
CA GLN A 362 -32.17 17.30 1.82
C GLN A 362 -31.32 17.50 0.56
N CYS A 363 -30.45 16.53 0.25
CA CYS A 363 -29.94 16.35 -1.10
C CYS A 363 -30.71 15.22 -1.82
N GLY A 364 -31.97 15.52 -2.15
CA GLY A 364 -32.61 15.00 -3.35
C GLY A 364 -33.28 13.61 -3.33
N GLN A 365 -32.88 12.62 -2.53
CA GLN A 365 -33.55 11.30 -2.54
C GLN A 365 -33.42 10.56 -1.19
N ALA A 366 -34.58 10.22 -0.60
CA ALA A 366 -34.78 9.46 0.65
C ALA A 366 -34.10 10.02 1.92
N GLU A 367 -34.88 10.15 3.00
CA GLU A 367 -34.32 10.51 4.31
C GLU A 367 -33.27 9.44 4.73
N TYR A 368 -32.06 9.88 5.06
CA TYR A 368 -31.06 8.98 5.63
C TYR A 368 -31.57 8.42 6.95
N ASN A 369 -31.46 7.10 7.14
CA ASN A 369 -31.84 6.49 8.41
C ASN A 369 -30.95 6.98 9.57
N TYR A 370 -31.45 6.86 10.81
CA TYR A 370 -30.74 7.40 11.98
C TYR A 370 -29.39 6.73 12.23
N ASN A 371 -29.19 5.48 11.77
CA ASN A 371 -27.89 4.80 11.82
C ASN A 371 -26.86 5.51 10.93
N VAL A 372 -27.19 5.80 9.67
CA VAL A 372 -26.31 6.52 8.74
C VAL A 372 -26.02 7.93 9.25
N GLN A 373 -27.03 8.62 9.78
CA GLN A 373 -26.85 9.94 10.40
C GLN A 373 -25.88 9.89 11.59
N TYR A 374 -26.09 8.94 12.52
CA TYR A 374 -25.21 8.71 13.66
C TYR A 374 -23.76 8.43 13.22
N ARG A 375 -23.58 7.54 12.24
CA ARG A 375 -22.27 7.16 11.72
C ARG A 375 -21.53 8.36 11.11
N ALA A 376 -22.23 9.17 10.31
CA ALA A 376 -21.66 10.35 9.70
C ALA A 376 -21.17 11.36 10.75
N LEU A 377 -21.98 11.64 11.78
CA LEU A 377 -21.57 12.53 12.86
C LEU A 377 -20.45 11.95 13.73
N ARG A 378 -20.41 10.63 13.92
CA ARG A 378 -19.30 9.97 14.62
C ARG A 378 -17.98 10.08 13.85
N ILE A 379 -18.01 9.95 12.51
CA ILE A 379 -16.83 10.20 11.68
C ILE A 379 -16.41 11.66 11.82
N LEU A 380 -17.34 12.61 11.68
CA LEU A 380 -17.09 14.05 11.81
C LEU A 380 -16.40 14.39 13.15
N GLN A 381 -16.87 13.82 14.26
CA GLN A 381 -16.27 14.01 15.57
C GLN A 381 -14.82 13.48 15.67
N ASN A 382 -14.45 12.46 14.89
CA ASN A 382 -13.11 11.89 14.91
C ASN A 382 -12.11 12.61 14.00
N ILE A 383 -12.58 13.24 12.92
CA ILE A 383 -11.71 13.91 11.93
C ILE A 383 -11.45 15.38 12.25
N VAL A 384 -12.25 15.99 13.13
CA VAL A 384 -12.20 17.42 13.46
C VAL A 384 -12.09 17.62 14.98
N ASP A 385 -11.28 18.58 15.42
CA ASP A 385 -11.16 18.91 16.84
C ASP A 385 -12.41 19.63 17.39
N THR A 386 -12.59 19.60 18.71
CA THR A 386 -13.79 20.15 19.37
C THR A 386 -14.06 21.62 18.99
N ALA A 387 -13.03 22.47 18.89
CA ALA A 387 -13.23 23.90 18.63
C ALA A 387 -13.66 24.13 17.18
N THR A 388 -13.07 23.40 16.23
CA THR A 388 -13.48 23.46 14.82
C THR A 388 -14.88 22.89 14.63
N LEU A 389 -15.25 21.84 15.37
CA LEU A 389 -16.59 21.26 15.33
C LEU A 389 -17.67 22.25 15.78
N GLU A 390 -17.47 22.95 16.90
CA GLU A 390 -18.39 23.99 17.38
C GLU A 390 -18.53 25.13 16.38
N LYS A 391 -17.43 25.52 15.71
CA LYS A 391 -17.44 26.55 14.67
C LYS A 391 -18.24 26.12 13.43
N LEU A 392 -18.05 24.88 12.96
CA LEU A 392 -18.74 24.35 11.78
C LEU A 392 -20.24 24.19 12.02
N LEU A 393 -20.62 23.72 13.21
CA LEU A 393 -22.02 23.44 13.56
C LEU A 393 -22.77 24.66 14.10
N GLN A 394 -22.06 25.71 14.53
CA GLN A 394 -22.62 26.85 15.25
C GLN A 394 -23.44 26.42 16.49
N GLN A 395 -23.04 25.32 17.12
CA GLN A 395 -23.67 24.73 18.30
C GLN A 395 -22.60 24.34 19.32
N ASP A 396 -22.95 24.33 20.61
CA ASP A 396 -22.06 23.87 21.65
C ASP A 396 -21.87 22.34 21.61
N ILE A 397 -20.71 21.88 22.06
CA ILE A 397 -20.36 20.46 22.05
C ILE A 397 -21.31 19.59 22.89
N CYS A 398 -21.94 20.14 23.93
CA CYS A 398 -22.84 19.38 24.79
C CYS A 398 -24.16 19.07 24.07
N THR A 399 -24.73 20.06 23.38
CA THR A 399 -25.93 19.88 22.53
C THR A 399 -25.66 18.87 21.41
N PHE A 400 -24.52 18.99 20.73
CA PHE A 400 -24.11 18.05 19.69
C PHE A 400 -24.01 16.60 20.23
N ARG A 401 -23.33 16.41 21.37
CA ARG A 401 -23.20 15.09 22.00
C ARG A 401 -24.55 14.53 22.44
N LYS A 402 -25.47 15.36 22.93
CA LYS A 402 -26.83 14.93 23.28
C LYS A 402 -27.57 14.43 22.04
N TYR A 403 -27.53 15.16 20.94
CA TYR A 403 -28.13 14.76 19.67
C TYR A 403 -27.55 13.45 19.14
N MET A 404 -26.22 13.33 19.12
CA MET A 404 -25.54 12.08 18.74
C MET A 404 -25.94 10.89 19.62
N LYS A 405 -26.09 11.08 20.94
CA LYS A 405 -26.57 10.04 21.85
C LYS A 405 -27.99 9.60 21.49
N SER A 406 -28.88 10.56 21.22
CA SER A 406 -30.25 10.25 20.76
C SER A 406 -30.23 9.42 19.48
N LEU A 407 -29.46 9.83 18.46
CA LEU A 407 -29.31 9.05 17.23
C LEU A 407 -28.73 7.65 17.47
N HIS A 408 -27.75 7.52 18.36
CA HIS A 408 -27.14 6.23 18.70
C HIS A 408 -28.18 5.25 19.25
N TYR A 409 -28.97 5.67 20.23
CA TYR A 409 -29.99 4.81 20.82
C TYR A 409 -31.14 4.54 19.86
N ILE A 410 -31.58 5.54 19.10
CA ILE A 410 -32.65 5.37 18.10
C ILE A 410 -32.24 4.36 17.04
N SER A 411 -31.03 4.47 16.48
CA SER A 411 -30.54 3.52 15.48
C SER A 411 -30.51 2.07 15.98
N LYS A 412 -30.13 1.85 17.26
CA LYS A 412 -30.19 0.53 17.89
C LYS A 412 -31.62 0.06 18.11
N LEU A 413 -32.52 0.95 18.53
CA LEU A 413 -33.94 0.63 18.70
C LEU A 413 -34.61 0.26 17.36
N GLU A 414 -34.26 0.93 16.27
CA GLU A 414 -34.76 0.62 14.93
C GLU A 414 -34.37 -0.80 14.48
N LEU A 415 -33.14 -1.25 14.78
CA LEU A 415 -32.71 -2.63 14.52
C LEU A 415 -33.54 -3.66 15.30
N LEU A 416 -34.07 -3.27 16.46
CA LEU A 416 -34.99 -4.06 17.27
C LEU A 416 -36.46 -3.88 16.85
N GLY A 417 -36.74 -3.14 15.77
CA GLY A 417 -38.09 -2.89 15.26
C GLY A 417 -38.89 -1.82 16.02
N LEU A 418 -38.22 -0.99 16.83
CA LEU A 418 -38.83 0.13 17.55
C LEU A 418 -38.46 1.46 16.90
N CYS A 419 -39.40 2.08 16.19
CA CYS A 419 -39.18 3.36 15.52
C CYS A 419 -39.44 4.53 16.49
N TYR A 420 -38.44 5.39 16.68
CA TYR A 420 -38.54 6.63 17.45
C TYR A 420 -37.99 7.79 16.63
N SER A 421 -38.66 8.94 16.70
CA SER A 421 -38.05 10.23 16.33
C SER A 421 -37.17 10.74 17.46
N VAL A 422 -36.22 11.63 17.16
CA VAL A 422 -35.35 12.29 18.17
C VAL A 422 -36.18 12.91 19.30
N ASN A 423 -37.23 13.67 18.98
CA ASN A 423 -38.09 14.28 19.99
C ASN A 423 -38.85 13.24 20.84
N SER A 424 -39.42 12.21 20.20
CA SER A 424 -40.13 11.16 20.94
C SER A 424 -39.20 10.34 21.82
N PHE A 425 -37.95 10.11 21.38
CA PHE A 425 -36.96 9.44 22.20
C PHE A 425 -36.57 10.33 23.38
N GLU A 426 -36.30 11.63 23.19
CA GLU A 426 -35.89 12.49 24.30
C GLU A 426 -36.97 12.65 25.37
N THR A 427 -38.23 12.73 24.97
CA THR A 427 -39.37 12.92 25.88
C THR A 427 -39.88 11.63 26.52
N CYS A 428 -39.58 10.45 25.97
CA CYS A 428 -40.10 9.20 26.51
C CYS A 428 -39.47 8.81 27.85
N SER A 429 -40.24 8.09 28.67
CA SER A 429 -39.75 7.44 29.88
C SER A 429 -38.77 6.32 29.51
N LYS A 430 -37.48 6.52 29.81
CA LYS A 430 -36.44 5.49 29.59
C LYS A 430 -36.67 4.25 30.43
N HIS A 431 -37.27 4.43 31.61
CA HIS A 431 -37.70 3.34 32.47
C HIS A 431 -38.76 2.46 31.79
N ASP A 432 -39.79 3.07 31.20
CA ASP A 432 -40.84 2.32 30.49
C ASP A 432 -40.30 1.67 29.22
N LEU A 433 -39.37 2.33 28.52
CA LEU A 433 -38.67 1.76 27.37
C LEU A 433 -37.91 0.48 27.76
N VAL A 434 -37.15 0.51 28.85
CA VAL A 434 -36.46 -0.68 29.40
C VAL A 434 -37.47 -1.78 29.73
N GLN A 435 -38.59 -1.43 30.36
CA GLN A 435 -39.64 -2.39 30.68
C GLN A 435 -40.23 -3.04 29.42
N ILE A 436 -40.47 -2.27 28.35
CA ILE A 436 -40.98 -2.76 27.07
C ILE A 436 -39.96 -3.73 26.46
N LEU A 437 -38.70 -3.31 26.32
CA LEU A 437 -37.62 -4.13 25.76
C LEU A 437 -37.43 -5.43 26.53
N LEU A 438 -37.43 -5.35 27.86
CA LEU A 438 -37.39 -6.54 28.70
C LEU A 438 -38.64 -7.39 28.45
N LYS A 439 -39.85 -6.88 28.29
CA LYS A 439 -41.00 -7.78 28.07
C LYS A 439 -41.01 -8.40 26.66
N SER A 440 -40.59 -7.65 25.65
CA SER A 440 -40.73 -8.06 24.25
C SER A 440 -39.54 -8.86 23.70
N GLN A 441 -38.32 -8.64 24.20
CA GLN A 441 -37.09 -9.11 23.51
C GLN A 441 -35.98 -9.66 24.43
N ARG A 442 -36.32 -10.27 25.59
CA ARG A 442 -35.31 -10.85 26.54
C ARG A 442 -34.31 -11.82 25.93
N HIS A 443 -34.69 -12.47 24.83
CA HIS A 443 -33.89 -13.51 24.21
C HIS A 443 -32.86 -12.97 23.22
N SER A 444 -32.94 -11.69 22.84
CA SER A 444 -31.99 -11.05 21.94
C SER A 444 -30.80 -10.50 22.72
N SER A 445 -29.59 -10.92 22.35
CA SER A 445 -28.34 -10.39 22.93
C SER A 445 -28.22 -8.89 22.72
N ASP A 446 -28.62 -8.38 21.55
CA ASP A 446 -28.55 -6.97 21.22
C ASP A 446 -29.52 -6.14 22.06
N ALA A 447 -30.74 -6.66 22.27
CA ALA A 447 -31.73 -6.01 23.13
C ALA A 447 -31.26 -5.95 24.58
N VAL A 448 -30.73 -7.04 25.12
CA VAL A 448 -30.24 -7.11 26.50
C VAL A 448 -29.01 -6.21 26.70
N SER A 449 -28.10 -6.16 25.72
CA SER A 449 -26.97 -5.21 25.74
C SER A 449 -27.44 -3.76 25.72
N LEU A 450 -28.42 -3.44 24.86
CA LEU A 450 -29.02 -2.11 24.78
C LEU A 450 -29.71 -1.71 26.10
N ILE A 451 -30.43 -2.62 26.74
CA ILE A 451 -31.05 -2.39 28.05
C ILE A 451 -29.98 -2.01 29.08
N ALA A 452 -28.89 -2.79 29.18
CA ALA A 452 -27.81 -2.49 30.11
C ALA A 452 -27.19 -1.11 29.85
N GLN A 453 -26.98 -0.75 28.58
CA GLN A 453 -26.45 0.56 28.19
C GLN A 453 -27.41 1.70 28.56
N ILE A 454 -28.70 1.57 28.28
CA ILE A 454 -29.72 2.56 28.67
C ILE A 454 -29.77 2.71 30.19
N CYS A 455 -29.73 1.61 30.94
CA CYS A 455 -29.76 1.68 32.41
C CYS A 455 -28.55 2.41 32.98
N ILE A 456 -27.36 2.20 32.42
CA ILE A 456 -26.13 2.90 32.86
C ILE A 456 -26.20 4.38 32.47
N GLU A 457 -26.49 4.67 31.21
CA GLU A 457 -26.42 6.04 30.67
C GLU A 457 -27.48 6.96 31.24
N PHE A 458 -28.68 6.44 31.53
CA PHE A 458 -29.79 7.20 32.09
C PHE A 458 -29.99 6.96 33.58
N GLU A 459 -28.97 6.40 34.26
CA GLU A 459 -28.93 6.24 35.72
C GLU A 459 -30.17 5.51 36.29
N ILE A 460 -30.60 4.43 35.63
CA ILE A 460 -31.74 3.62 36.04
C ILE A 460 -31.26 2.52 36.99
N TYR A 461 -31.48 2.71 38.28
CA TYR A 461 -31.04 1.80 39.35
C TYR A 461 -32.19 0.95 39.91
N ASP A 462 -33.00 0.34 39.04
CA ASP A 462 -34.03 -0.61 39.45
C ASP A 462 -33.44 -2.03 39.62
N ILE A 463 -33.56 -2.60 40.82
CA ILE A 463 -32.99 -3.90 41.15
C ILE A 463 -33.56 -5.04 40.29
N LEU A 464 -34.84 -4.98 39.93
CA LEU A 464 -35.50 -6.00 39.11
C LEU A 464 -35.02 -5.94 37.67
N PHE A 465 -34.83 -4.74 37.12
CA PHE A 465 -34.26 -4.57 35.79
C PHE A 465 -32.83 -5.09 35.72
N TRP A 466 -32.00 -4.75 36.70
CA TRP A 466 -30.63 -5.22 36.77
C TRP A 466 -30.52 -6.73 36.98
N ASP A 467 -31.33 -7.30 37.87
CA ASP A 467 -31.33 -8.75 38.12
C ASP A 467 -31.74 -9.55 36.87
N ASP A 468 -32.81 -9.14 36.19
CA ASP A 468 -33.26 -9.82 34.97
C ASP A 468 -32.26 -9.63 33.83
N THR A 469 -31.81 -8.39 33.58
CA THR A 469 -30.84 -8.09 32.50
C THR A 469 -29.55 -8.89 32.67
N LEU A 470 -28.91 -8.83 33.83
CA LEU A 470 -27.65 -9.54 34.08
C LEU A 470 -27.85 -11.06 34.09
N SER A 471 -28.99 -11.54 34.60
CA SER A 471 -29.34 -12.96 34.52
C SER A 471 -29.51 -13.43 33.07
N GLN A 472 -30.12 -12.62 32.19
CA GLN A 472 -30.25 -12.95 30.77
C GLN A 472 -28.89 -12.90 30.06
N MET A 473 -28.07 -11.86 30.29
CA MET A 473 -26.70 -11.80 29.74
C MET A 473 -25.88 -13.02 30.14
N THR A 474 -26.03 -13.48 31.38
CA THR A 474 -25.38 -14.70 31.87
C THR A 474 -25.89 -15.95 31.15
N LYS A 475 -27.21 -16.08 30.95
CA LYS A 475 -27.82 -17.22 30.22
C LYS A 475 -27.37 -17.26 28.75
N LEU A 476 -27.27 -16.10 28.12
CA LEU A 476 -26.80 -15.93 26.74
C LEU A 476 -25.26 -16.00 26.63
N ARG A 477 -24.54 -16.17 27.75
CA ARG A 477 -23.07 -16.23 27.84
C ARG A 477 -22.36 -15.06 27.15
N MET A 478 -22.85 -13.84 27.35
CA MET A 478 -22.27 -12.62 26.75
C MET A 478 -21.01 -12.15 27.50
N ILE A 479 -19.97 -12.98 27.56
CA ILE A 479 -18.79 -12.79 28.44
C ILE A 479 -18.16 -11.39 28.31
N SER A 480 -17.86 -10.94 27.09
CA SER A 480 -17.21 -9.66 26.82
C SER A 480 -18.05 -8.46 27.26
N GLU A 481 -19.35 -8.46 26.95
CA GLU A 481 -20.27 -7.38 27.31
C GLU A 481 -20.56 -7.38 28.82
N LEU A 482 -20.73 -8.57 29.39
CA LEU A 482 -20.95 -8.73 30.82
C LEU A 482 -19.75 -8.21 31.62
N LYS A 483 -18.52 -8.48 31.16
CA LYS A 483 -17.29 -7.94 31.79
C LYS A 483 -17.30 -6.41 31.80
N LYS A 484 -17.67 -5.76 30.70
CA LYS A 484 -17.76 -4.29 30.61
C LYS A 484 -18.80 -3.74 31.59
N VAL A 485 -20.01 -4.29 31.55
CA VAL A 485 -21.15 -3.85 32.37
C VAL A 485 -20.84 -4.00 33.86
N LEU A 486 -20.35 -5.17 34.29
CA LEU A 486 -20.05 -5.43 35.71
C LEU A 486 -18.94 -4.53 36.25
N LEU A 487 -17.91 -4.24 35.45
CA LEU A 487 -16.84 -3.33 35.86
C LEU A 487 -17.33 -1.87 35.98
N GLN A 488 -18.24 -1.43 35.11
CA GLN A 488 -18.85 -0.10 35.18
C GLN A 488 -19.77 0.05 36.38
N SER A 489 -20.53 -1.00 36.74
CA SER A 489 -21.52 -0.96 37.82
C SER A 489 -20.97 -1.33 39.21
N ARG A 490 -19.64 -1.48 39.37
CA ARG A 490 -19.03 -2.00 40.61
C ARG A 490 -19.24 -1.14 41.87
N ASN A 491 -19.51 0.15 41.68
CA ASN A 491 -19.70 1.11 42.78
C ASN A 491 -21.16 1.22 43.24
N GLU A 492 -22.09 0.60 42.53
CA GLU A 492 -23.52 0.80 42.72
C GLU A 492 -24.13 -0.29 43.60
N LYS A 493 -24.45 0.07 44.84
CA LYS A 493 -24.90 -0.88 45.87
C LYS A 493 -26.13 -1.70 45.45
N VAL A 494 -27.08 -1.06 44.77
CA VAL A 494 -28.33 -1.71 44.31
C VAL A 494 -28.00 -2.83 43.33
N ILE A 495 -27.09 -2.59 42.39
CA ILE A 495 -26.69 -3.56 41.36
C ILE A 495 -25.85 -4.68 41.99
N VAL A 496 -24.88 -4.33 42.83
CA VAL A 496 -24.01 -5.31 43.52
C VAL A 496 -24.81 -6.31 44.36
N SER A 497 -25.97 -5.89 44.88
CA SER A 497 -26.83 -6.74 45.70
C SER A 497 -27.63 -7.79 44.92
N CYS A 498 -27.80 -7.63 43.59
CA CYS A 498 -28.67 -8.52 42.82
C CYS A 498 -28.00 -9.87 42.49
N ASN A 499 -28.83 -10.90 42.26
CA ASN A 499 -28.37 -12.26 42.00
C ASN A 499 -27.77 -12.38 40.59
N GLY A 500 -28.33 -11.65 39.62
CA GLY A 500 -27.80 -11.54 38.27
C GLY A 500 -26.35 -11.06 38.25
N TYR A 501 -26.00 -10.08 39.09
CA TYR A 501 -24.64 -9.55 39.22
C TYR A 501 -23.66 -10.62 39.72
N LYS A 502 -24.05 -11.36 40.77
CA LYS A 502 -23.25 -12.48 41.33
C LYS A 502 -23.05 -13.59 40.30
N LYS A 503 -24.11 -13.99 39.61
CA LYS A 503 -24.06 -14.99 38.54
C LYS A 503 -23.18 -14.56 37.37
N GLY A 504 -23.20 -13.28 37.01
CA GLY A 504 -22.37 -12.76 35.94
C GLY A 504 -20.88 -12.81 36.28
N TRP A 505 -20.50 -12.39 37.49
CA TRP A 505 -19.14 -12.56 37.98
C TRP A 505 -18.72 -14.03 38.03
N GLN A 506 -19.58 -14.91 38.55
CA GLN A 506 -19.31 -16.35 38.56
C GLN A 506 -19.03 -16.88 37.14
N LEU A 507 -19.81 -16.46 36.14
CA LEU A 507 -19.64 -16.89 34.76
C LEU A 507 -18.30 -16.42 34.18
N ILE A 508 -18.01 -15.11 34.20
CA ILE A 508 -16.78 -14.54 33.62
C ILE A 508 -15.53 -15.14 34.25
N ILE A 509 -15.55 -15.35 35.57
CA ILE A 509 -14.41 -15.95 36.27
C ILE A 509 -14.30 -17.44 35.93
N SER A 510 -15.41 -18.17 35.83
CA SER A 510 -15.36 -19.62 35.60
C SER A 510 -15.10 -20.04 34.15
N GLU A 511 -15.48 -19.22 33.17
CA GLU A 511 -15.48 -19.62 31.75
C GLU A 511 -14.08 -19.97 31.22
N PRO A 512 -13.01 -19.17 31.44
CA PRO A 512 -11.66 -19.52 30.97
C PRO A 512 -11.17 -20.86 31.55
N PHE A 513 -11.53 -21.18 32.80
CA PHE A 513 -11.16 -22.44 33.46
C PHE A 513 -12.00 -23.65 33.03
N ARG A 514 -13.03 -23.45 32.21
CA ARG A 514 -13.75 -24.55 31.55
C ARG A 514 -13.11 -24.93 30.22
N GLU A 515 -12.40 -24.00 29.59
CA GLU A 515 -11.77 -24.19 28.28
C GLU A 515 -10.38 -24.83 28.37
N ILE A 516 -9.76 -24.80 29.54
CA ILE A 516 -8.47 -25.45 29.79
C ILE A 516 -8.58 -26.98 29.70
N ASN A 517 -7.53 -27.59 29.16
CA ASN A 517 -7.30 -29.03 29.16
C ASN A 517 -5.82 -29.34 29.45
N VAL A 518 -5.43 -30.62 29.42
CA VAL A 518 -4.05 -31.05 29.74
C VAL A 518 -3.00 -30.44 28.79
N ASN A 519 -3.38 -30.11 27.54
CA ASN A 519 -2.51 -29.54 26.50
C ASN A 519 -2.86 -28.06 26.22
N SER A 520 -3.27 -27.30 27.23
CA SER A 520 -3.65 -25.89 27.05
C SER A 520 -2.52 -25.06 26.45
N ASN A 521 -2.85 -24.18 25.51
CA ASN A 521 -1.88 -23.26 24.92
C ASN A 521 -1.64 -22.03 25.82
N LEU A 522 -0.62 -21.23 25.52
CA LEU A 522 -0.28 -20.03 26.31
C LEU A 522 -1.44 -19.03 26.38
N GLN A 523 -2.22 -18.86 25.30
CA GLN A 523 -3.35 -17.93 25.25
C GLN A 523 -4.49 -18.33 26.20
N GLN A 524 -4.77 -19.62 26.33
CA GLN A 524 -5.77 -20.14 27.28
C GLN A 524 -5.32 -19.91 28.72
N ILE A 525 -4.03 -20.11 29.00
CA ILE A 525 -3.45 -19.83 30.32
C ILE A 525 -3.50 -18.32 30.63
N ASP A 526 -3.15 -17.46 29.67
CA ASP A 526 -3.24 -16.00 29.80
C ASP A 526 -4.67 -15.54 30.09
N SER A 527 -5.67 -16.17 29.47
CA SER A 527 -7.09 -15.89 29.71
C SER A 527 -7.51 -16.26 31.15
N CYS A 528 -6.99 -17.36 31.69
CA CYS A 528 -7.18 -17.71 33.10
C CYS A 528 -6.49 -16.71 34.04
N ILE A 529 -5.28 -16.27 33.72
CA ILE A 529 -4.55 -15.25 34.49
C ILE A 529 -5.34 -13.94 34.50
N GLU A 530 -5.88 -13.52 33.35
CA GLU A 530 -6.72 -12.33 33.25
C GLU A 530 -7.96 -12.45 34.15
N ALA A 531 -8.62 -13.62 34.16
CA ALA A 531 -9.74 -13.87 35.07
C ALA A 531 -9.35 -13.78 36.55
N ILE A 532 -8.17 -14.27 36.94
CA ILE A 532 -7.65 -14.12 38.31
C ILE A 532 -7.40 -12.64 38.62
N CYS A 533 -6.82 -11.89 37.69
CA CYS A 533 -6.62 -10.45 37.87
C CYS A 533 -7.94 -9.70 38.04
N LEU A 534 -9.01 -10.13 37.34
CA LEU A 534 -10.35 -9.53 37.49
C LEU A 534 -10.95 -9.71 38.88
N LEU A 535 -10.57 -10.75 39.63
CA LEU A 535 -11.07 -10.97 40.99
C LEU A 535 -10.74 -9.80 41.93
N TYR A 536 -9.60 -9.13 41.75
CA TYR A 536 -9.26 -7.94 42.54
C TYR A 536 -10.23 -6.77 42.32
N SER A 537 -11.00 -6.78 41.23
CA SER A 537 -12.03 -5.79 40.92
C SER A 537 -13.45 -6.25 41.27
N CYS A 538 -13.63 -7.46 41.80
CA CYS A 538 -14.94 -8.05 42.07
C CYS A 538 -15.45 -7.68 43.48
N PRO A 539 -16.56 -6.94 43.64
CA PRO A 539 -17.07 -6.55 44.95
C PRO A 539 -17.79 -7.70 45.68
N VAL A 540 -18.17 -8.77 44.98
CA VAL A 540 -18.91 -9.93 45.52
C VAL A 540 -18.06 -11.19 45.61
N ILE A 541 -16.73 -11.03 45.69
CA ILE A 541 -15.78 -12.15 45.63
C ILE A 541 -16.04 -13.25 46.68
N HIS A 542 -16.47 -12.85 47.88
CA HIS A 542 -16.78 -13.74 48.99
C HIS A 542 -18.03 -14.60 48.74
N GLU A 543 -18.85 -14.26 47.75
CA GLU A 543 -20.06 -14.98 47.38
C GLU A 543 -19.86 -15.92 46.18
N LEU A 544 -18.67 -15.90 45.56
CA LEU A 544 -18.36 -16.75 44.42
C LEU A 544 -17.95 -18.17 44.86
N ASN A 545 -18.24 -19.15 44.01
CA ASN A 545 -17.87 -20.54 44.22
C ASN A 545 -16.68 -20.92 43.33
N PHE A 546 -15.58 -21.32 43.98
CA PHE A 546 -14.33 -21.69 43.32
C PHE A 546 -14.07 -23.20 43.28
N THR A 547 -14.90 -24.03 43.93
CA THR A 547 -14.64 -25.47 44.07
C THR A 547 -14.50 -26.18 42.73
N THR A 548 -15.35 -25.86 41.74
CA THR A 548 -15.25 -26.44 40.39
C THR A 548 -14.02 -25.95 39.64
N ILE A 549 -13.66 -24.67 39.79
CA ILE A 549 -12.49 -24.08 39.15
C ILE A 549 -11.22 -24.75 39.65
N VAL A 550 -11.07 -24.88 40.97
CA VAL A 550 -9.93 -25.54 41.61
C VAL A 550 -9.79 -26.99 41.15
N LYS A 551 -10.90 -27.75 41.12
CA LYS A 551 -10.89 -29.13 40.63
C LYS A 551 -10.43 -29.23 39.18
N ASN A 552 -10.92 -28.35 38.30
CA ASN A 552 -10.53 -28.31 36.90
C ASN A 552 -9.02 -28.02 36.74
N CYS A 553 -8.46 -27.06 37.50
CA CYS A 553 -7.03 -26.76 37.46
C CYS A 553 -6.15 -28.00 37.72
N PHE A 554 -6.49 -28.81 38.74
CA PHE A 554 -5.75 -30.04 39.03
C PHE A 554 -5.96 -31.12 37.96
N GLN A 555 -7.20 -31.32 37.48
CA GLN A 555 -7.49 -32.27 36.40
C GLN A 555 -6.73 -31.95 35.12
N CYS A 556 -6.53 -30.66 34.82
CA CYS A 556 -5.78 -30.19 33.66
C CYS A 556 -4.27 -30.06 33.90
N LYS A 557 -3.76 -30.52 35.06
CA LYS A 557 -2.35 -30.41 35.46
C LYS A 557 -1.81 -28.97 35.54
N GLN A 558 -2.68 -27.99 35.75
CA GLN A 558 -2.34 -26.56 35.92
C GLN A 558 -2.41 -26.15 37.39
N ALA A 559 -1.61 -26.81 38.24
CA ALA A 559 -1.63 -26.58 39.70
C ALA A 559 -1.19 -25.15 40.10
N SER A 560 -0.39 -24.48 39.26
CA SER A 560 0.01 -23.08 39.42
C SER A 560 -1.19 -22.13 39.42
N LEU A 561 -2.19 -22.36 38.57
CA LEU A 561 -3.42 -21.57 38.53
C LEU A 561 -4.29 -21.78 39.77
N ALA A 562 -4.35 -23.02 40.30
CA ALA A 562 -5.03 -23.30 41.57
C ALA A 562 -4.32 -22.60 42.75
N ALA A 563 -2.99 -22.59 42.77
CA ALA A 563 -2.21 -21.88 43.78
C ALA A 563 -2.45 -20.36 43.75
N ALA A 564 -2.55 -19.77 42.55
CA ALA A 564 -2.84 -18.35 42.39
C ALA A 564 -4.21 -17.92 42.94
N LEU A 565 -5.18 -18.86 43.04
CA LEU A 565 -6.50 -18.60 43.59
C LEU A 565 -6.56 -18.63 45.13
N LEU A 566 -5.52 -19.15 45.83
CA LEU A 566 -5.49 -19.32 47.29
C LEU A 566 -5.97 -18.11 48.10
N PRO A 567 -5.64 -16.84 47.74
CA PRO A 567 -6.11 -15.67 48.49
C PRO A 567 -7.63 -15.52 48.55
N PHE A 568 -8.36 -16.12 47.60
CA PHE A 568 -9.79 -15.93 47.41
C PHE A 568 -10.64 -17.12 47.84
N LEU A 569 -10.01 -18.26 48.15
CA LEU A 569 -10.69 -19.50 48.49
C LEU A 569 -11.27 -19.47 49.92
N ASN A 570 -12.33 -20.24 50.14
CA ASN A 570 -12.78 -20.58 51.49
C ASN A 570 -11.79 -21.56 52.15
N GLU A 571 -11.90 -21.73 53.48
CA GLU A 571 -10.95 -22.58 54.24
C GLU A 571 -10.92 -24.04 53.78
N SER A 572 -12.07 -24.60 53.36
CA SER A 572 -12.13 -25.97 52.83
C SER A 572 -11.38 -26.13 51.50
N ASP A 573 -11.57 -25.20 50.56
CA ASP A 573 -10.92 -25.23 49.25
C ASP A 573 -9.42 -24.90 49.39
N LYS A 574 -9.03 -24.00 50.29
CA LYS A 574 -7.61 -23.74 50.62
C LYS A 574 -6.90 -25.00 51.09
N LYS A 575 -7.51 -25.72 52.05
CA LYS A 575 -6.96 -26.96 52.58
C LYS A 575 -6.78 -28.00 51.46
N PHE A 576 -7.79 -28.18 50.61
CA PHE A 576 -7.73 -29.10 49.47
C PHE A 576 -6.60 -28.74 48.49
N VAL A 577 -6.41 -27.46 48.16
CA VAL A 577 -5.33 -27.01 47.27
C VAL A 577 -3.96 -27.28 47.89
N LEU A 578 -3.76 -26.94 49.16
CA LEU A 578 -2.47 -27.13 49.84
C LEU A 578 -2.09 -28.62 49.93
N GLU A 579 -3.02 -29.49 50.33
CA GLU A 579 -2.79 -30.94 50.39
C GLU A 579 -2.46 -31.51 49.00
N SER A 580 -3.18 -31.08 47.96
CA SER A 580 -2.95 -31.54 46.59
C SER A 580 -1.61 -31.06 46.04
N LEU A 581 -1.14 -29.86 46.41
CA LEU A 581 0.17 -29.34 46.02
C LEU A 581 1.31 -30.09 46.72
N THR A 582 1.15 -30.46 47.99
CA THR A 582 2.16 -31.25 48.72
C THR A 582 2.33 -32.64 48.11
N ILE A 583 1.23 -33.33 47.75
CA ILE A 583 1.28 -34.63 47.08
C ILE A 583 2.01 -34.54 45.73
N LEU A 584 1.77 -33.47 44.96
CA LEU A 584 2.48 -33.25 43.69
C LEU A 584 3.98 -33.02 43.91
N GLN A 585 4.38 -32.23 44.90
CA GLN A 585 5.79 -32.01 45.24
C GLN A 585 6.49 -33.31 45.65
N GLU A 586 5.85 -34.15 46.47
CA GLU A 586 6.38 -35.46 46.88
C GLU A 586 6.55 -36.41 45.69
N SER A 587 5.63 -36.38 44.71
CA SER A 587 5.73 -37.19 43.48
C SER A 587 6.83 -36.73 42.52
N THR A 588 7.17 -35.44 42.50
CA THR A 588 8.22 -34.88 41.62
C THR A 588 9.63 -35.06 42.19
N LEU A 589 9.75 -35.32 43.50
CA LEU A 589 11.01 -35.62 44.19
C LEU A 589 11.38 -37.11 44.16
N GLN A 590 10.48 -37.98 43.69
CA GLN A 590 10.67 -39.42 43.57
C GLN A 590 10.98 -39.90 42.14
N GLU A 591 10.91 -39.01 41.14
CA GLU A 591 11.45 -39.19 39.78
C GLU A 591 12.82 -38.51 39.67
#